data_AF-A0A850M3M0-F1
#
_entry.id   AF-A0A850M3M0-F1
#
_cell.length_a   1.000
_cell.length_b   1.000
_cell.length_c   1.000
_cell.angle_alpha   90.00
_cell.angle_beta   90.00
_cell.angle_gamma   90.00
#
_symmetry.space_group_name_H-M   'P 1'
#
loop_
_entity.id
_entity.type
_entity.pdbx_description
1 polymer ?
#
loop_
_entity_poly.entity_id
_entity_poly.type
_entity_poly.pdbx_seq_one_letter_code
_entity_poly.pdbx_strand_id
1 'polypeptide(L)'
;MATVDDVINWVKTLADKINNQKANKEIIKKWIKKNYWGKIISWKMDGKGFFLIITRDGEAKFGTGDYPSPEVTMLISPDAFMELLKKDPYTGLKGMLTTNQLVIRGNLNEANKFLGAVKEILK
;
A
#
# COMPACT_ATOMS: atom_id res chain seq x y z
N MET A 1 -0.53 17.69 -11.21
CA MET A 1 -1.40 16.55 -10.90
C MET A 1 -0.59 15.30 -11.09
N ALA A 2 -0.63 14.41 -10.11
CA ALA A 2 -0.11 13.06 -10.22
C ALA A 2 -0.99 12.24 -11.16
N THR A 3 -0.40 11.27 -11.81
CA THR A 3 -1.04 10.32 -12.72
C THR A 3 -1.07 8.92 -12.10
N VAL A 4 -1.89 8.02 -12.66
CA VAL A 4 -1.88 6.61 -12.26
C VAL A 4 -0.48 5.99 -12.44
N ASP A 5 0.23 6.39 -13.48
CA ASP A 5 1.56 5.86 -13.78
C ASP A 5 2.61 6.34 -12.75
N ASP A 6 2.46 7.56 -12.21
CA ASP A 6 3.30 8.04 -11.09
C ASP A 6 3.13 7.15 -9.85
N VAL A 7 1.89 6.78 -9.53
CA VAL A 7 1.61 5.90 -8.39
C VAL A 7 2.12 4.48 -8.65
N ILE A 8 1.93 3.95 -9.86
CA ILE A 8 2.48 2.63 -10.25
C ILE A 8 4.01 2.62 -10.09
N ASN A 9 4.69 3.66 -10.58
CA ASN A 9 6.13 3.77 -10.46
C ASN A 9 6.57 3.90 -8.99
N TRP A 10 5.80 4.60 -8.17
CA TRP A 10 6.03 4.67 -6.73
C TRP A 10 5.87 3.29 -6.07
N VAL A 11 4.85 2.51 -6.41
CA VAL A 11 4.65 1.16 -5.84
C VAL A 11 5.76 0.21 -6.27
N LYS A 12 6.21 0.27 -7.54
CA LYS A 12 7.38 -0.49 -8.02
C LYS A 12 8.63 -0.12 -7.24
N THR A 13 8.88 1.19 -7.06
CA THR A 13 10.01 1.69 -6.27
C THR A 13 9.93 1.22 -4.81
N LEU A 14 8.74 1.18 -4.23
CA LEU A 14 8.53 0.63 -2.88
C LEU A 14 8.89 -0.87 -2.84
N ALA A 15 8.46 -1.65 -3.82
CA ALA A 15 8.81 -3.07 -3.90
C ALA A 15 10.34 -3.27 -3.97
N ASP A 16 11.02 -2.49 -4.81
CA ASP A 16 12.48 -2.54 -4.94
C ASP A 16 13.18 -2.14 -3.64
N LYS A 17 12.71 -1.08 -2.97
CA LYS A 17 13.24 -0.67 -1.65
C LYS A 17 13.08 -1.75 -0.59
N ILE A 18 11.94 -2.44 -0.56
CA ILE A 18 11.71 -3.57 0.34
C ILE A 18 12.70 -4.69 0.02
N ASN A 19 12.83 -5.05 -1.26
CA ASN A 19 13.62 -6.21 -1.68
C ASN A 19 15.13 -6.01 -1.53
N ASN A 20 15.62 -4.79 -1.69
CA ASN A 20 17.06 -4.51 -1.74
C ASN A 20 17.68 -4.18 -0.37
N GLN A 21 16.89 -4.02 0.69
CA GLN A 21 17.40 -3.66 2.01
C GLN A 21 16.88 -4.61 3.09
N LYS A 22 17.82 -5.27 3.78
CA LYS A 22 17.48 -6.20 4.88
C LYS A 22 16.63 -5.53 5.97
N ALA A 23 16.92 -4.28 6.31
CA ALA A 23 16.15 -3.52 7.30
C ALA A 23 14.68 -3.38 6.88
N ASN A 24 14.41 -3.05 5.62
CA ASN A 24 13.05 -2.90 5.09
C ASN A 24 12.30 -4.24 5.06
N LYS A 25 12.99 -5.34 4.71
CA LYS A 25 12.41 -6.68 4.82
C LYS A 25 11.95 -6.99 6.25
N GLU A 26 12.76 -6.64 7.26
CA GLU A 26 12.39 -6.87 8.66
C GLU A 26 11.20 -6.02 9.13
N ILE A 27 11.08 -4.77 8.67
CA ILE A 27 9.89 -3.93 8.91
C ILE A 27 8.64 -4.61 8.36
N ILE A 28 8.70 -5.07 7.11
CA ILE A 28 7.59 -5.76 6.46
C ILE A 28 7.23 -7.07 7.16
N LYS A 29 8.22 -7.90 7.52
CA LYS A 29 7.99 -9.16 8.25
C LYS A 29 7.28 -8.93 9.58
N LYS A 30 7.67 -7.89 10.33
CA LYS A 30 7.00 -7.50 11.58
C LYS A 30 5.54 -7.15 11.35
N TRP A 31 5.24 -6.42 10.28
CA TRP A 31 3.87 -6.06 9.92
C TRP A 31 3.02 -7.27 9.52
N ILE A 32 3.54 -8.17 8.69
CA ILE A 32 2.82 -9.38 8.25
C ILE A 32 2.44 -10.25 9.45
N LYS A 33 3.31 -10.31 10.47
CA LYS A 33 3.27 -11.23 11.62
C LYS A 33 3.52 -12.67 11.21
N LYS A 34 4.17 -13.45 12.08
CA LYS A 34 4.63 -14.82 11.79
C LYS A 34 3.55 -15.82 11.34
N ASN A 35 2.28 -15.55 11.62
CA ASN A 35 1.18 -16.48 11.35
C ASN A 35 0.52 -16.29 9.97
N TYR A 36 0.96 -15.31 9.17
CA TYR A 36 0.42 -15.05 7.84
C TYR A 36 1.44 -15.43 6.75
N TRP A 37 0.95 -16.03 5.66
CA TRP A 37 1.78 -16.44 4.51
C TRP A 37 2.22 -15.27 3.64
N GLY A 38 1.47 -14.19 3.69
CA GLY A 38 1.69 -12.97 2.93
C GLY A 38 0.49 -12.04 3.10
N LYS A 39 0.58 -10.87 2.49
CA LYS A 39 -0.49 -9.87 2.40
C LYS A 39 -0.41 -9.19 1.04
N ILE A 40 -1.55 -8.70 0.57
CA ILE A 40 -1.75 -8.13 -0.75
C ILE A 40 -2.51 -6.82 -0.57
N ILE A 41 -1.89 -5.75 -1.03
CA ILE A 41 -2.48 -4.41 -1.06
C ILE A 41 -2.83 -4.11 -2.51
N SER A 42 -4.08 -3.77 -2.79
CA SER A 42 -4.56 -3.41 -4.12
C SER A 42 -4.97 -1.95 -4.19
N TRP A 43 -4.85 -1.37 -5.38
CA TRP A 43 -5.30 -0.02 -5.70
C TRP A 43 -6.18 -0.07 -6.94
N LYS A 44 -7.17 0.83 -6.97
CA LYS A 44 -7.99 1.09 -8.14
C LYS A 44 -8.09 2.60 -8.36
N MET A 45 -7.48 3.09 -9.43
CA MET A 45 -7.38 4.51 -9.75
C MET A 45 -7.74 4.71 -11.21
N ASP A 46 -8.68 5.60 -11.51
CA ASP A 46 -9.15 5.93 -12.87
C ASP A 46 -9.45 4.68 -13.72
N GLY A 47 -10.09 3.69 -13.12
CA GLY A 47 -10.46 2.42 -13.77
C GLY A 47 -9.33 1.39 -13.90
N LYS A 48 -8.08 1.75 -13.60
CA LYS A 48 -6.91 0.85 -13.62
C LYS A 48 -6.71 0.19 -12.25
N GLY A 49 -6.60 -1.14 -12.25
CA GLY A 49 -6.22 -1.94 -11.08
C GLY A 49 -4.74 -2.29 -11.09
N PHE A 50 -4.11 -2.28 -9.91
CA PHE A 50 -2.78 -2.84 -9.69
C PHE A 50 -2.62 -3.21 -8.21
N PHE A 51 -1.61 -4.01 -7.89
CA PHE A 51 -1.43 -4.55 -6.56
C PHE A 51 0.04 -4.80 -6.21
N LEU A 52 0.27 -4.97 -4.91
CA LEU A 52 1.54 -5.31 -4.30
C LEU A 52 1.34 -6.57 -3.47
N ILE A 53 1.94 -7.68 -3.92
CA ILE A 53 2.03 -8.93 -3.15
C ILE A 53 3.22 -8.81 -2.23
N ILE A 54 3.04 -9.16 -0.97
CA ILE A 54 4.09 -9.16 0.03
C ILE A 54 4.12 -10.54 0.70
N THR A 55 5.26 -11.22 0.63
CA THR A 55 5.44 -12.57 1.18
C THR A 55 5.90 -12.51 2.64
N ARG A 56 5.65 -13.58 3.40
CA ARG A 56 6.14 -13.72 4.79
C ARG A 56 7.66 -13.57 4.94
N ASP A 57 8.41 -13.78 3.85
CA ASP A 57 9.87 -13.68 3.83
C ASP A 57 10.35 -12.23 3.64
N GLY A 58 9.41 -11.27 3.60
CA GLY A 58 9.68 -9.85 3.45
C GLY A 58 9.98 -9.47 2.00
N GLU A 59 9.53 -10.26 1.03
CA GLU A 59 9.66 -9.93 -0.38
C GLU A 59 8.39 -9.25 -0.89
N ALA A 60 8.56 -8.29 -1.79
CA ALA A 60 7.47 -7.56 -2.41
C ALA A 60 7.48 -7.75 -3.93
N LYS A 61 6.31 -7.97 -4.53
CA LYS A 61 6.12 -8.12 -5.97
C LYS A 61 4.96 -7.26 -6.44
N PHE A 62 5.26 -6.36 -7.37
CA PHE A 62 4.25 -5.58 -8.07
C PHE A 62 3.52 -6.42 -9.11
N GLY A 63 2.22 -6.16 -9.31
CA GLY A 63 1.42 -6.73 -10.39
C GLY A 63 0.37 -5.74 -10.90
N THR A 64 -0.06 -5.95 -12.15
CA THR A 64 -1.11 -5.16 -12.80
C THR A 64 -2.43 -5.93 -12.86
N GLY A 65 -3.54 -5.19 -13.00
CA GLY A 65 -4.89 -5.75 -13.02
C GLY A 65 -5.52 -5.78 -11.63
N ASP A 66 -6.74 -6.32 -11.56
CA ASP A 66 -7.46 -6.50 -10.30
C ASP A 66 -7.05 -7.84 -9.66
N TYR A 67 -6.64 -7.81 -8.39
CA TYR A 67 -6.40 -9.05 -7.64
C TYR A 67 -7.72 -9.57 -7.05
N PRO A 68 -8.02 -10.87 -7.12
CA PRO A 68 -9.35 -11.39 -6.75
C PRO A 68 -9.67 -11.30 -5.26
N SER A 69 -8.67 -11.41 -4.38
CA SER A 69 -8.88 -11.42 -2.92
C SER A 69 -7.74 -10.73 -2.16
N PRO A 70 -7.61 -9.40 -2.25
CA PRO A 70 -6.62 -8.65 -1.48
C PRO A 70 -7.11 -8.36 -0.06
N GLU A 71 -6.20 -8.20 0.89
CA GLU A 71 -6.51 -7.77 2.26
C GLU A 71 -7.16 -6.39 2.27
N VAL A 72 -6.73 -5.52 1.36
CA VAL A 72 -7.31 -4.20 1.16
C VAL A 72 -7.26 -3.80 -0.31
N THR A 73 -8.33 -3.17 -0.78
CA THR A 73 -8.34 -2.38 -2.02
C THR A 73 -8.59 -0.92 -1.67
N MET A 74 -7.69 -0.03 -2.06
CA MET A 74 -7.84 1.42 -1.97
C MET A 74 -8.38 1.97 -3.29
N LEU A 75 -9.59 2.52 -3.27
CA LEU A 75 -10.15 3.28 -4.38
C LEU A 75 -9.90 4.74 -4.07
N ILE A 76 -8.99 5.36 -4.80
CA ILE A 76 -8.45 6.69 -4.49
C ILE A 76 -7.90 7.31 -5.78
N SER A 77 -7.96 8.64 -5.91
CA SER A 77 -7.31 9.32 -7.04
C SER A 77 -5.79 9.36 -6.86
N PRO A 78 -5.01 9.50 -7.96
CA PRO A 78 -3.56 9.61 -7.86
C PRO A 78 -3.10 10.75 -6.94
N ASP A 79 -3.69 11.94 -7.10
CA ASP A 79 -3.37 13.11 -6.27
C ASP A 79 -3.67 12.85 -4.78
N ALA A 80 -4.85 12.30 -4.47
CA ALA A 80 -5.21 11.99 -3.10
C ALA A 80 -4.28 10.93 -2.49
N PHE A 81 -3.84 9.94 -3.27
CA PHE A 81 -2.87 8.95 -2.78
C PHE A 81 -1.52 9.58 -2.48
N MET A 82 -1.00 10.45 -3.34
CA MET A 82 0.26 11.15 -3.09
C MET A 82 0.17 12.07 -1.86
N GLU A 83 -0.98 12.70 -1.62
CA GLU A 83 -1.25 13.46 -0.40
C GLU A 83 -1.36 12.58 0.85
N LEU A 84 -1.90 11.37 0.72
CA LEU A 84 -2.03 10.41 1.82
C LEU A 84 -0.65 10.02 2.36
N LEU A 85 0.31 9.78 1.47
CA LEU A 85 1.68 9.38 1.81
C LEU A 85 2.43 10.43 2.64
N LYS A 86 2.06 11.71 2.52
CA LYS A 86 2.68 12.82 3.28
C LYS A 86 2.16 12.92 4.71
N LYS A 87 1.01 12.31 5.01
CA LYS A 87 0.33 12.46 6.30
C LYS A 87 0.76 11.39 7.30
N ASP A 88 0.39 11.58 8.56
CA ASP A 88 0.29 10.46 9.47
C ASP A 88 -0.74 9.45 8.94
N PRO A 89 -0.44 8.12 8.89
CA PRO A 89 -1.34 7.13 8.31
C PRO A 89 -2.77 7.19 8.87
N TYR A 90 -2.91 7.25 10.21
CA TYR A 90 -4.22 7.26 10.84
C TYR A 90 -4.98 8.54 10.51
N THR A 91 -4.31 9.69 10.67
CA THR A 91 -4.90 11.01 10.40
C THR A 91 -5.29 11.18 8.94
N GLY A 92 -4.42 10.72 8.02
CA GLY A 92 -4.62 10.77 6.58
C GLY A 92 -5.79 9.89 6.14
N LEU A 93 -5.82 8.63 6.58
CA LEU A 93 -6.93 7.71 6.30
C LEU A 93 -8.26 8.26 6.84
N LYS A 94 -8.30 8.66 8.11
CA LYS A 94 -9.53 9.19 8.73
C LYS A 94 -10.05 10.39 7.94
N GLY A 95 -9.18 11.36 7.63
CA GLY A 95 -9.57 12.55 6.88
C GLY A 95 -10.16 12.21 5.50
N MET A 96 -9.45 11.38 4.73
CA MET A 96 -9.88 11.05 3.35
C MET A 96 -11.12 10.15 3.30
N LEU A 97 -11.32 9.31 4.31
CA LEU A 97 -12.57 8.54 4.46
C LEU A 97 -13.75 9.47 4.76
N THR A 98 -13.57 10.46 5.64
CA THR A 98 -14.66 11.41 5.99
C THR A 98 -15.04 12.36 4.86
N THR A 99 -14.11 12.66 3.94
CA THR A 99 -14.34 13.54 2.78
C THR A 99 -14.64 12.75 1.50
N ASN A 100 -14.80 11.43 1.57
CA ASN A 100 -15.04 10.54 0.45
C ASN A 100 -13.95 10.59 -0.66
N GLN A 101 -12.73 10.99 -0.31
CA GLN A 101 -11.56 11.00 -1.19
C GLN A 101 -10.89 9.62 -1.29
N LEU A 102 -11.17 8.74 -0.32
CA LEU A 102 -10.69 7.37 -0.26
C LEU A 102 -11.87 6.46 0.10
N VAL A 103 -12.00 5.36 -0.63
CA VAL A 103 -12.83 4.23 -0.23
C VAL A 103 -11.92 3.02 0.00
N ILE A 104 -12.08 2.37 1.15
CA ILE A 104 -11.39 1.12 1.46
C ILE A 104 -12.38 -0.04 1.36
N ARG A 105 -12.03 -1.04 0.55
CA ARG A 105 -12.68 -2.36 0.55
C ARG A 105 -11.76 -3.37 1.23
N GLY A 106 -12.28 -4.14 2.17
CA GLY A 106 -11.49 -5.07 2.98
C GLY A 106 -11.11 -4.48 4.34
N ASN A 107 -9.91 -4.77 4.82
CA ASN A 107 -9.52 -4.51 6.21
C ASN A 107 -8.83 -3.14 6.39
N LEU A 108 -9.56 -2.16 6.91
CA LEU A 108 -9.04 -0.82 7.22
C LEU A 108 -7.85 -0.85 8.21
N ASN A 109 -7.87 -1.74 9.19
CA ASN A 109 -6.76 -1.87 10.13
C ASN A 109 -5.48 -2.36 9.41
N GLU A 110 -5.60 -3.22 8.40
CA GLU A 110 -4.44 -3.61 7.58
C GLU A 110 -3.95 -2.47 6.70
N ALA A 111 -4.85 -1.66 6.15
CA ALA A 111 -4.50 -0.44 5.42
C ALA A 111 -3.63 0.51 6.28
N ASN A 112 -4.07 0.77 7.52
CA ASN A 112 -3.37 1.65 8.45
C ASN A 112 -1.98 1.10 8.82
N LYS A 113 -1.91 -0.20 9.13
CA LYS A 113 -0.64 -0.85 9.50
C LYS A 113 0.34 -0.91 8.33
N PHE A 114 -0.14 -1.18 7.12
CA PHE A 114 0.67 -1.14 5.91
C PHE A 114 1.26 0.25 5.69
N LEU A 115 0.44 1.30 5.73
CA LEU A 115 0.91 2.68 5.56
C LEU A 115 1.91 3.09 6.67
N GLY A 116 1.73 2.57 7.89
CA GLY A 116 2.72 2.71 8.97
C GLY A 116 4.08 2.10 8.62
N ALA A 117 4.09 0.85 8.12
CA ALA A 117 5.31 0.18 7.68
C ALA A 117 5.97 0.90 6.50
N VAL A 118 5.18 1.36 5.51
CA VAL A 118 5.67 2.17 4.40
C VAL A 118 6.33 3.45 4.90
N LYS A 119 5.71 4.15 5.85
CA LYS A 119 6.28 5.37 6.41
C LYS A 119 7.60 5.13 7.13
N GLU A 120 7.77 3.99 7.77
CA GLU A 120 9.06 3.59 8.39
C GLU A 120 10.15 3.31 7.33
N ILE A 121 9.78 2.68 6.21
CA ILE A 121 10.68 2.39 5.07
C ILE A 121 11.10 3.67 4.31
N LEU A 122 10.28 4.72 4.35
CA LEU A 122 10.53 5.97 3.64
C LEU A 122 11.27 7.04 4.47
N LYS A 123 11.50 6.79 5.77
CA LYS A 123 12.37 7.64 6.60
C LYS A 123 13.84 7.46 6.21
#